data_AF-A0A2H5UY83-F1
#
_entry.id   AF-A0A2H5UY83-F1
#
_cell.length_a   1.000
_cell.length_b   1.000
_cell.length_c   1.000
_cell.angle_alpha   90.00
_cell.angle_beta   90.00
_cell.angle_gamma   90.00
#
_symmetry.space_group_name_H-M   'P 1'
#
loop_
_entity.id
_entity.type
_entity.pdbx_description
1 polymer ?
#
loop_
_entity_poly.entity_id
_entity_poly.type
_entity_poly.pdbx_seq_one_letter_code
_entity_poly.pdbx_strand_id
1 'polypeptide(L)'
;MYQPLFYNVRVEKEGGASSDAPVVDLRRCLELQVGKHGEVITEYGGFEIVVNDPAFFPWYDVIATLLKYDYSVWVTLKKNKLVIVAGVHRD
;
A
#
# COMPACT_ATOMS: atom_id res chain seq x y z
N MET A 1 16.24 -16.46 -12.11
CA MET A 1 16.59 -15.88 -10.81
C MET A 1 16.40 -14.38 -10.93
N TYR A 2 15.27 -13.84 -10.50
CA TYR A 2 14.99 -12.40 -10.57
C TYR A 2 15.40 -11.78 -9.23
N GLN A 3 16.39 -10.89 -9.25
CA GLN A 3 16.71 -10.03 -8.12
C GLN A 3 16.03 -8.67 -8.35
N PRO A 4 15.18 -8.19 -7.44
CA PRO A 4 14.66 -6.82 -7.51
C PRO A 4 15.77 -5.83 -7.13
N LEU A 5 16.02 -4.85 -8.02
CA LEU A 5 16.87 -3.70 -7.77
C LEU A 5 16.16 -2.75 -6.79
N PHE A 6 16.26 -3.02 -5.49
CA PHE A 6 15.91 -2.02 -4.48
C PHE A 6 17.02 -0.97 -4.44
N TYR A 7 16.70 0.22 -4.96
CA TYR A 7 17.57 1.40 -4.88
C TYR A 7 17.72 1.78 -3.40
N ASN A 8 18.90 1.48 -2.83
CA ASN A 8 19.25 1.85 -1.46
C ASN A 8 19.44 3.36 -1.36
N VAL A 9 18.39 4.09 -0.96
CA VAL A 9 18.54 5.47 -0.49
C VAL A 9 19.06 5.40 0.95
N ARG A 10 20.37 5.62 1.12
CA ARG A 10 20.96 5.85 2.45
C ARG A 10 20.59 7.27 2.88
N VAL A 11 19.78 7.41 3.92
CA VAL A 11 19.57 8.68 4.61
C VAL A 11 20.51 8.70 5.81
N GLU A 12 21.52 9.55 5.75
CA GLU A 12 22.41 9.85 6.89
C GLU A 12 21.60 10.56 7.99
N LYS A 13 21.83 10.15 9.23
CA LYS A 13 20.99 10.46 10.39
C LYS A 13 21.67 11.52 11.24
N GLU A 14 21.13 12.73 11.27
CA GLU A 14 21.45 13.72 12.31
C GLU A 14 20.18 14.27 12.96
N GLY A 15 20.09 14.06 14.29
CA GLY A 15 19.51 14.94 15.30
C GLY A 15 18.06 15.43 15.18
N GLY A 16 17.22 15.03 16.15
CA GLY A 16 16.05 15.81 16.57
C GLY A 16 14.74 15.02 16.58
N ALA A 17 14.15 14.84 17.77
CA ALA A 17 12.89 14.15 17.97
C ALA A 17 11.71 14.91 17.32
N SER A 18 11.18 14.33 16.25
CA SER A 18 9.78 14.41 15.82
C SER A 18 9.48 13.06 15.17
N SER A 19 8.36 12.42 15.49
CA SER A 19 7.98 11.11 14.96
C SER A 19 7.51 11.19 13.50
N ASP A 20 8.33 11.80 12.63
CA ASP A 20 8.25 11.68 11.18
C ASP A 20 9.35 10.71 10.76
N ALA A 21 9.05 9.41 10.87
CA ALA A 21 9.70 8.47 9.96
C ALA A 21 9.42 8.97 8.53
N PRO A 22 10.32 8.80 7.55
CA PRO A 22 10.02 9.18 6.19
C PRO A 22 8.83 8.33 5.73
N VAL A 23 7.63 8.88 5.85
CA VAL A 23 6.46 8.44 5.14
C VAL A 23 6.77 8.77 3.69
N VAL A 24 7.60 7.93 3.07
CA VAL A 24 7.53 7.72 1.63
C VAL A 24 6.06 7.45 1.40
N ASP A 25 5.38 8.42 0.79
CA ASP A 25 3.92 8.51 0.71
C ASP A 25 3.35 7.16 0.28
N LEU A 26 2.92 6.34 1.27
CA LEU A 26 2.55 4.94 1.06
C LEU A 26 1.41 4.86 0.04
N ARG A 27 0.53 5.86 0.06
CA ARG A 27 -0.51 6.06 -0.95
C ARG A 27 0.10 6.14 -2.34
N ARG A 28 1.11 6.99 -2.55
CA ARG A 28 1.78 7.12 -3.85
C ARG A 28 2.45 5.82 -4.28
N CYS A 29 3.03 5.06 -3.35
CA CYS A 29 3.55 3.73 -3.65
C CYS A 29 2.44 2.78 -4.13
N LEU A 30 1.30 2.75 -3.42
CA LEU A 30 0.15 1.94 -3.79
C LEU A 30 -0.44 2.38 -5.14
N GLU A 31 -0.56 3.68 -5.40
CA GLU A 31 -1.04 4.22 -6.68
C GLU A 31 -0.13 3.79 -7.84
N LEU A 32 1.19 3.82 -7.64
CA LEU A 32 2.16 3.35 -8.64
C LEU A 32 2.09 1.84 -8.87
N GLN A 33 1.89 1.04 -7.80
CA GLN A 33 1.74 -0.41 -7.91
C GLN A 33 0.45 -0.77 -8.61
N VAL A 34 -0.68 -0.25 -8.14
CA VAL A 34 -2.03 -0.52 -8.67
C VAL A 34 -2.15 -0.08 -10.13
N GLY A 35 -1.57 1.06 -10.48
CA GLY A 35 -1.58 1.61 -11.82
C GLY A 35 -3.00 1.72 -12.38
N LYS A 36 -3.20 1.29 -13.64
CA LYS A 36 -4.51 1.32 -14.30
C LYS A 36 -5.45 0.17 -13.91
N HIS A 37 -4.96 -0.84 -13.17
CA HIS A 37 -5.71 -2.06 -12.87
C HIS A 37 -6.56 -1.94 -11.60
N GLY A 38 -6.49 -0.80 -10.91
CA GLY A 38 -7.34 -0.48 -9.79
C GLY A 38 -7.33 1.01 -9.46
N GLU A 39 -7.87 1.35 -8.30
CA GLU A 39 -7.97 2.73 -7.81
C GLU A 39 -7.74 2.73 -6.30
N VAL A 40 -6.90 3.63 -5.80
CA VAL A 40 -6.58 3.76 -4.37
C VAL A 40 -7.37 4.94 -3.79
N ILE A 41 -8.22 4.65 -2.82
CA ILE A 41 -9.02 5.61 -2.07
C ILE A 41 -8.48 5.63 -0.63
N THR A 42 -8.28 6.82 -0.06
CA THR A 42 -7.83 6.96 1.33
C THR A 42 -9.04 7.27 2.21
N GLU A 43 -9.28 6.46 3.25
CA GLU A 43 -10.36 6.69 4.22
C GLU A 43 -9.84 6.58 5.65
N TYR A 44 -10.09 7.60 6.49
CA TYR A 44 -9.94 7.58 7.95
C TYR A 44 -8.71 6.83 8.53
N GLY A 45 -7.54 6.91 7.89
CA GLY A 45 -6.30 6.25 8.34
C GLY A 45 -6.05 4.85 7.76
N GLY A 46 -6.82 4.46 6.75
CA GLY A 46 -6.68 3.24 5.96
C GLY A 46 -6.77 3.48 4.46
N PHE A 47 -6.80 2.38 3.71
CA PHE A 47 -6.94 2.39 2.25
C PHE A 47 -8.11 1.52 1.82
N GLU A 48 -8.86 1.99 0.83
CA GLU A 48 -9.80 1.21 0.07
C GLU A 48 -9.30 1.14 -1.38
N ILE A 49 -8.93 -0.05 -1.85
CA ILE A 49 -8.40 -0.25 -3.19
C ILE A 49 -9.42 -1.01 -4.02
N VAL A 50 -9.98 -0.36 -5.04
CA VAL A 50 -10.90 -0.98 -5.98
C VAL A 50 -10.10 -1.73 -7.03
N VAL A 51 -10.41 -3.00 -7.25
CA VAL A 51 -9.78 -3.83 -8.27
C VAL A 51 -10.63 -3.75 -9.54
N ASN A 52 -10.14 -3.03 -10.56
CA ASN A 52 -10.86 -2.85 -11.83
C ASN A 52 -10.62 -4.01 -12.80
N ASP A 53 -9.42 -4.61 -12.78
CA ASP A 53 -9.04 -5.72 -13.65
C ASP A 53 -8.35 -6.83 -12.84
N PRO A 54 -9.12 -7.78 -12.28
CA PRO A 54 -8.59 -8.80 -11.36
C PRO A 54 -7.51 -9.69 -11.95
N ALA A 55 -7.51 -9.92 -13.27
CA ALA A 55 -6.56 -10.81 -13.92
C ALA A 55 -5.15 -10.20 -14.01
N PHE A 56 -5.06 -8.88 -14.07
CA PHE A 56 -3.80 -8.14 -14.23
C PHE A 56 -3.45 -7.30 -12.99
N PHE A 57 -4.31 -7.27 -11.99
CA PHE A 57 -4.05 -6.58 -10.74
C PHE A 57 -2.80 -7.16 -10.03
N PRO A 58 -1.87 -6.34 -9.54
CA PRO A 58 -0.65 -6.79 -8.88
C PRO A 58 -0.93 -7.20 -7.42
N TRP A 59 -1.67 -8.30 -7.26
CA TRP A 59 -2.14 -8.81 -5.96
C TRP A 59 -1.03 -8.94 -4.92
N TYR A 60 0.07 -9.59 -5.30
CA TYR A 60 1.17 -9.87 -4.39
C TYR A 60 1.82 -8.56 -3.90
N ASP A 61 2.19 -7.67 -4.82
CA ASP A 61 2.93 -6.46 -4.49
C ASP A 61 2.10 -5.53 -3.60
N VAL A 62 0.81 -5.36 -3.91
CA VAL A 62 -0.11 -4.51 -3.14
C VAL A 62 -0.33 -5.08 -1.74
N ILE A 63 -0.68 -6.38 -1.63
CA ILE A 63 -0.95 -7.01 -0.33
C ILE A 63 0.31 -7.07 0.53
N ALA A 64 1.45 -7.47 -0.05
CA ALA A 64 2.73 -7.53 0.68
C ALA A 64 3.16 -6.15 1.17
N THR A 65 2.93 -5.10 0.38
CA THR A 65 3.20 -3.72 0.80
C THR A 65 2.31 -3.34 1.98
N LEU A 66 1.00 -3.53 1.91
CA LEU A 66 0.10 -3.21 3.03
C LEU A 66 0.47 -3.95 4.31
N LEU A 67 0.72 -5.26 4.23
CA LEU A 67 1.09 -6.08 5.39
C LEU A 67 2.46 -5.69 5.98
N LYS A 68 3.42 -5.24 5.15
CA LYS A 68 4.73 -4.77 5.63
C LYS A 68 4.65 -3.50 6.48
N TYR A 69 3.59 -2.70 6.29
CA TYR A 69 3.33 -1.49 7.07
C TYR A 69 2.27 -1.75 8.18
N ASP A 70 2.11 -3.00 8.60
CA ASP A 70 1.22 -3.42 9.70
C ASP A 70 -0.28 -3.09 9.49
N TYR A 71 -0.72 -2.95 8.24
CA TYR A 71 -2.14 -2.86 7.92
C TYR A 71 -2.78 -4.25 7.97
N SER A 72 -3.95 -4.36 8.58
CA SER A 72 -4.83 -5.52 8.41
C SER A 72 -5.53 -5.41 7.06
N VAL A 73 -5.46 -6.46 6.25
CA VAL A 73 -5.99 -6.50 4.88
C VAL A 73 -7.20 -7.42 4.78
N TRP A 74 -8.28 -6.90 4.19
CA TRP A 74 -9.51 -7.64 3.92
C TRP A 74 -9.87 -7.52 2.44
N VAL A 75 -10.27 -8.62 1.81
CA VAL A 75 -10.79 -8.60 0.43
C VAL A 75 -12.29 -8.84 0.48
N THR A 76 -13.07 -7.95 -0.12
CA THR A 76 -14.53 -8.00 -0.10
C THR A 76 -15.12 -7.63 -1.46
N LEU A 77 -16.43 -7.89 -1.62
CA LEU A 77 -17.21 -7.45 -2.77
C LEU A 77 -18.09 -6.27 -2.35
N LYS A 78 -17.88 -5.11 -2.96
CA LYS A 78 -18.77 -3.94 -2.83
C LYS A 78 -19.35 -3.59 -4.18
N LYS A 79 -20.68 -3.54 -4.30
CA LYS A 79 -21.39 -3.20 -5.56
C LYS A 79 -20.88 -3.99 -6.77
N ASN A 80 -20.66 -5.29 -6.57
CA ASN A 80 -20.13 -6.21 -7.59
C ASN A 80 -18.70 -5.90 -8.08
N LYS A 81 -17.91 -5.16 -7.31
CA LYS A 81 -16.48 -4.95 -7.54
C LYS A 81 -15.67 -5.56 -6.41
N LEU A 82 -14.52 -6.16 -6.74
CA LEU A 82 -13.54 -6.58 -5.76
C LEU A 82 -12.88 -5.35 -5.15
N VAL A 83 -12.83 -5.32 -3.83
CA VAL A 83 -12.28 -4.21 -3.04
C VAL A 83 -11.38 -4.76 -1.96
N ILE A 84 -10.18 -4.20 -1.85
CA ILE A 84 -9.24 -4.46 -0.76
C ILE A 84 -9.40 -3.33 0.25
N VAL A 85 -9.70 -3.68 1.50
CA VAL A 85 -9.78 -2.74 2.62
C VAL A 85 -8.60 -2.98 3.53
N ALA A 86 -7.84 -1.92 3.80
CA ALA A 86 -6.68 -1.93 4.66
C ALA A 86 -6.87 -0.94 5.81
N GLY A 87 -6.74 -1.41 7.05
CA GLY A 87 -6.87 -0.58 8.25
C GLY A 87 -5.81 -0.92 9.29
N VAL A 88 -5.33 0.10 10.01
CA VAL A 88 -4.41 -0.10 11.15
C VAL A 88 -5.23 -0.48 12.38
N HIS A 89 -4.81 -1.50 13.12
CA HIS A 89 -5.37 -1.76 14.45
C HIS A 89 -4.90 -0.64 15.37
N ARG A 90 -5.81 0.23 15.81
CA ARG A 90 -5.54 1.15 16.92
C ARG A 90 -6.09 0.50 18.17
N ASP A 91 -5.19 -0.02 19.00
CA ASP A 91 -5.50 -0.42 20.38
C ASP A 91 -6.01 0.78 21.20
#